data_AF-A0A7Y6K1I4-F1
#
_entry.id   AF-A0A7Y6K1I4-F1
#
_cell.length_a   1.000
_cell.length_b   1.000
_cell.length_c   1.000
_cell.angle_alpha   90.00
_cell.angle_beta   90.00
_cell.angle_gamma   90.00
#
_symmetry.space_group_name_H-M   'P 1'
#
loop_
_entity.id
_entity.type
_entity.pdbx_description
1 polymer ?
#
loop_
_entity_poly.entity_id
_entity_poly.type
_entity_poly.pdbx_seq_one_letter_code
_entity_poly.pdbx_strand_id
1 'polypeptide(L)'
;MQSSILAIPLLASLLSKQWGIIQHYGIATDSSHPTITAWDVDFWLSNCLLVNNGFHNAHHRESEVRYLNLSSQGVAMPAGYFQMLWLALFPPAWYYLMDRRAKILLTHQ
;
A
#
# COMPACT_ATOMS: atom_id res chain seq x y z
N MET A 1 17.07 -30.83 5.60
CA MET A 1 16.80 -29.96 4.43
C MET A 1 15.31 -29.83 4.05
N GLN A 2 14.37 -30.51 4.73
CA GLN A 2 12.93 -30.42 4.41
C GLN A 2 12.22 -29.19 5.01
N SER A 3 12.72 -28.67 6.14
CA SER A 3 12.10 -27.56 6.89
C SER A 3 12.06 -26.23 6.11
N SER A 4 12.96 -26.04 5.15
CA SER A 4 13.03 -24.82 4.34
C SER A 4 11.96 -24.73 3.25
N ILE A 5 11.35 -25.86 2.84
CA ILE A 5 10.42 -25.92 1.71
C ILE A 5 9.09 -25.23 2.03
N LEU A 6 8.65 -25.29 3.29
CA LEU A 6 7.39 -24.67 3.75
C LEU A 6 7.59 -23.26 4.34
N ALA A 7 8.81 -22.90 4.72
CA ALA A 7 9.10 -21.61 5.35
C ALA A 7 8.95 -20.44 4.35
N ILE A 8 9.43 -20.60 3.12
CA ILE A 8 9.37 -19.58 2.08
C ILE A 8 7.92 -19.24 1.67
N PRO A 9 7.03 -20.20 1.33
CA PRO A 9 5.66 -19.88 0.94
C PRO A 9 4.84 -19.29 2.11
N LEU A 10 5.11 -19.71 3.34
CA LEU A 10 4.47 -19.12 4.52
C LEU A 10 4.86 -17.65 4.68
N LEU A 11 6.16 -17.35 4.57
CA LEU A 11 6.66 -15.98 4.63
C LEU A 11 6.06 -15.12 3.51
N ALA A 12 6.01 -15.64 2.28
CA ALA A 12 5.42 -14.94 1.14
C ALA A 12 3.92 -14.63 1.36
N SER A 13 3.18 -15.58 1.93
CA SER A 13 1.75 -15.41 2.24
C SER A 13 1.52 -14.33 3.30
N LEU A 14 2.35 -14.30 4.34
CA LEU A 14 2.29 -13.28 5.39
C LEU A 14 2.60 -11.88 4.84
N LEU A 15 3.64 -11.76 4.01
CA LEU A 15 4.01 -10.49 3.39
C LEU A 15 2.92 -9.99 2.44
N SER A 16 2.36 -10.87 1.60
CA SER A 16 1.26 -10.51 0.69
C SER A 16 0.06 -9.94 1.44
N LYS A 17 -0.34 -10.57 2.56
CA LYS A 17 -1.40 -10.07 3.42
C LYS A 17 -1.06 -8.68 3.99
N GLN A 18 0.20 -8.47 4.39
CA GLN A 18 0.66 -7.20 4.93
C GLN A 18 0.59 -6.08 3.89
N TRP A 19 1.02 -6.34 2.64
CA TRP A 19 0.90 -5.39 1.54
C TRP A 19 -0.57 -5.06 1.24
N GLY A 20 -1.44 -6.07 1.25
CA GLY A 20 -2.88 -5.87 1.05
C GLY A 20 -3.49 -4.94 2.09
N ILE A 21 -3.19 -5.15 3.37
CA ILE A 21 -3.64 -4.26 4.46
C ILE A 21 -3.07 -2.86 4.26
N ILE A 22 -1.78 -2.72 3.97
CA ILE A 22 -1.17 -1.40 3.78
C ILE A 22 -1.88 -0.65 2.66
N GLN A 23 -2.06 -1.26 1.49
CA GLN A 23 -2.60 -0.57 0.32
C GLN A 23 -4.10 -0.30 0.40
N HIS A 24 -4.89 -1.14 1.08
CA HIS A 24 -6.36 -1.08 1.01
C HIS A 24 -7.03 -0.72 2.35
N TYR A 25 -6.27 -0.25 3.33
CA TYR A 25 -6.82 0.05 4.66
C TYR A 25 -7.91 1.13 4.63
N GLY A 26 -9.10 0.79 5.14
CA GLY A 26 -10.20 1.75 5.33
C GLY A 26 -10.88 2.24 4.04
N ILE A 27 -10.51 1.69 2.87
CA ILE A 27 -11.13 2.04 1.58
C ILE A 27 -12.39 1.19 1.40
N ALA A 28 -13.54 1.83 1.19
CA ALA A 28 -14.82 1.16 1.00
C ALA A 28 -15.02 0.79 -0.49
N THR A 29 -15.46 -0.44 -0.75
CA THR A 29 -15.66 -0.99 -2.11
C THR A 29 -16.95 -0.48 -2.79
N ASP A 30 -17.80 0.26 -2.09
CA ASP A 30 -19.21 0.50 -2.49
C ASP A 30 -19.43 1.65 -3.50
N SER A 31 -18.38 2.11 -4.17
CA SER A 31 -18.52 3.07 -5.27
C SER A 31 -18.32 2.33 -6.60
N SER A 32 -19.26 2.51 -7.53
CA SER A 32 -19.19 1.94 -8.88
C SER A 32 -17.95 2.44 -9.65
N HIS A 33 -17.38 3.57 -9.24
CA HIS A 33 -16.10 4.12 -9.70
C HIS A 33 -15.36 4.80 -8.54
N PRO A 34 -14.56 4.08 -7.74
CA PRO A 34 -13.80 4.71 -6.66
C PRO A 34 -12.79 5.70 -7.24
N THR A 35 -12.80 6.94 -6.73
CA THR A 35 -11.75 7.92 -7.06
C THR A 35 -10.41 7.50 -6.44
N ILE A 36 -10.40 6.61 -5.45
CA ILE A 36 -9.18 6.05 -4.88
C ILE A 36 -9.42 4.57 -4.61
N THR A 37 -8.56 3.72 -5.17
CA THR A 37 -8.62 2.27 -5.02
C THR A 37 -7.58 1.74 -4.04
N ALA A 38 -6.53 2.53 -3.76
CA ALA A 38 -5.50 2.20 -2.79
C ALA A 38 -4.84 3.45 -2.18
N TRP A 39 -4.04 3.26 -1.13
CA TRP A 39 -3.07 4.24 -0.68
C TRP A 39 -1.82 4.20 -1.57
N ASP A 40 -1.35 5.36 -2.00
CA ASP A 40 -0.07 5.48 -2.72
C ASP A 40 1.10 5.58 -1.74
N VAL A 41 2.30 5.20 -2.17
CA VAL A 41 3.55 5.39 -1.42
C VAL A 41 4.51 6.22 -2.27
N ASP A 42 4.59 7.52 -1.98
CA ASP A 42 5.46 8.45 -2.70
C ASP A 42 6.69 8.85 -1.86
N PHE A 43 7.64 7.92 -1.75
CA PHE A 43 8.89 8.16 -1.03
C PHE A 43 10.07 7.74 -1.90
N TRP A 44 11.04 8.64 -2.09
CA TRP A 44 12.22 8.43 -2.94
C TRP A 44 12.84 7.03 -2.75
N LEU A 45 13.15 6.63 -1.51
CA LEU A 45 13.80 5.35 -1.26
C LEU A 45 12.91 4.17 -1.63
N SER A 46 11.60 4.27 -1.34
CA SER A 46 10.63 3.23 -1.71
C SER A 46 10.47 3.13 -3.22
N ASN A 47 10.40 4.27 -3.89
CA ASN A 47 10.28 4.39 -5.33
C ASN A 47 11.52 3.84 -6.07
N CYS A 48 12.72 4.11 -5.56
CA CYS A 48 13.95 3.54 -6.08
C CYS A 48 14.03 2.02 -5.91
N LEU A 49 13.66 1.50 -4.73
CA LEU A 49 13.79 0.07 -4.42
C LEU A 49 12.69 -0.79 -5.06
N LEU A 50 11.49 -0.24 -5.18
CA LEU A 50 10.30 -0.96 -5.64
C LEU A 50 9.82 -0.47 -6.99
N VAL A 51 10.64 0.31 -7.71
CA VAL A 51 10.36 0.75 -9.08
C VAL A 51 8.96 1.36 -9.17
N ASN A 52 8.71 2.41 -8.38
CA ASN A 52 7.43 3.14 -8.32
C ASN A 52 6.18 2.25 -8.18
N ASN A 53 6.31 1.03 -7.67
CA ASN A 53 5.17 0.16 -7.35
C ASN A 53 4.25 0.78 -6.26
N GLY A 54 4.71 1.86 -5.62
CA GLY A 54 3.93 2.70 -4.71
C GLY A 54 2.79 3.48 -5.35
N PHE A 55 2.82 3.73 -6.66
CA PHE A 55 1.79 4.51 -7.35
C PHE A 55 0.61 3.62 -7.79
N HIS A 56 0.02 2.90 -6.84
CA HIS A 56 -0.95 1.84 -7.10
C HIS A 56 -2.18 2.36 -7.85
N ASN A 57 -2.68 3.55 -7.52
CA ASN A 57 -3.81 4.15 -8.25
C ASN A 57 -3.46 4.48 -9.71
N ALA A 58 -2.25 5.01 -9.94
CA ALA A 58 -1.78 5.31 -11.28
C ALA A 58 -1.64 4.03 -12.13
N HIS A 59 -1.12 2.95 -11.55
CA HIS A 59 -1.03 1.66 -12.26
C HIS A 59 -2.40 1.07 -12.63
N HIS A 60 -3.44 1.27 -11.81
CA HIS A 60 -4.79 0.80 -12.15
C HIS A 60 -5.49 1.66 -13.20
N ARG A 61 -5.17 2.96 -13.29
CA ARG A 61 -5.78 3.89 -14.25
C ARG A 61 -5.04 3.99 -15.57
N GLU A 62 -3.72 3.92 -15.51
CA GLU A 62 -2.78 4.30 -16.57
C GLU A 62 -1.65 3.27 -16.66
N SER A 63 -1.99 1.97 -16.71
CA SER A 63 -1.03 0.85 -16.74
C SER A 63 -0.06 0.89 -17.93
N GLU A 64 -0.38 1.65 -18.98
CA GLU A 64 0.44 1.82 -20.18
C GLU A 64 1.46 2.97 -20.08
N VAL A 65 1.39 3.79 -19.01
CA VAL A 65 2.31 4.92 -18.84
C VAL A 65 3.71 4.42 -18.51
N ARG A 66 4.70 5.02 -19.19
CA ARG A 66 6.12 4.70 -18.96
C ARG A 66 6.50 5.02 -17.54
N TYR A 67 7.31 4.14 -16.94
CA TYR A 67 7.84 4.24 -15.58
C TYR A 67 8.21 5.65 -15.10
N LEU A 68 8.96 6.40 -15.92
CA LEU A 68 9.45 7.74 -15.59
C LEU A 68 8.37 8.83 -15.53
N ASN A 69 7.22 8.56 -16.13
CA ASN A 69 6.09 9.49 -16.22
C ASN A 69 4.99 9.17 -15.20
N LEU A 70 5.13 8.10 -14.41
CA LEU A 70 4.17 7.84 -13.35
C LEU A 70 4.30 8.87 -12.23
N SER A 71 3.13 9.28 -11.72
CA SER A 71 3.01 10.15 -10.56
C SER A 71 1.94 9.60 -9.62
N SER A 72 2.01 9.99 -8.34
CA SER A 72 0.98 9.62 -7.38
C SER A 72 -0.38 10.22 -7.78
N GLN A 73 -1.42 9.40 -7.78
CA GLN A 73 -2.79 9.79 -8.17
C GLN A 73 -3.83 9.55 -7.06
N GLY A 74 -3.42 8.94 -5.94
CA GLY A 74 -4.27 8.71 -4.78
C GLY A 74 -3.80 9.43 -3.52
N VAL A 75 -4.28 8.97 -2.37
CA VAL A 75 -3.83 9.49 -1.08
C VAL A 75 -2.51 8.83 -0.72
N ALA A 76 -1.48 9.63 -0.47
CA ALA A 76 -0.19 9.13 -0.04
C ALA A 76 -0.19 8.66 1.43
N MET A 77 0.53 7.57 1.66
CA MET A 77 0.90 7.10 2.98
C MET A 77 1.75 8.14 3.72
N PRO A 78 1.70 8.14 5.07
CA PRO A 78 2.52 9.05 5.87
C PRO A 78 4.01 8.68 5.86
N ALA A 79 4.38 7.48 5.39
CA ALA A 79 5.76 7.01 5.34
C ALA A 79 5.98 6.02 4.16
N GLY A 80 7.25 5.71 3.88
CA GLY A 80 7.64 4.74 2.86
C GLY A 80 7.27 3.30 3.22
N TYR A 81 7.36 2.38 2.25
CA TYR A 81 6.93 0.99 2.42
C TYR A 81 7.64 0.27 3.57
N PHE A 82 8.93 0.55 3.80
CA PHE A 82 9.67 -0.08 4.90
C PHE A 82 9.10 0.35 6.26
N GLN A 83 8.89 1.65 6.48
CA GLN A 83 8.30 2.13 7.73
C GLN A 83 6.86 1.63 7.91
N MET A 84 6.06 1.65 6.84
CA MET A 84 4.69 1.16 6.89
C MET A 84 4.63 -0.34 7.18
N LEU A 85 5.56 -1.13 6.64
CA LEU A 85 5.68 -2.56 6.95
C LEU A 85 5.93 -2.78 8.44
N TRP A 86 6.89 -2.07 9.03
CA TRP A 86 7.18 -2.16 10.47
C TRP A 86 5.98 -1.77 11.35
N LEU A 87 5.28 -0.70 10.99
CA LEU A 87 4.08 -0.29 11.71
C LEU A 87 2.96 -1.33 11.61
N ALA A 88 2.77 -1.91 10.43
CA ALA A 88 1.71 -2.86 10.17
C ALA A 88 1.95 -4.23 10.85
N LEU A 89 3.21 -4.55 11.18
CA LEU A 89 3.57 -5.69 12.05
C LEU A 89 3.22 -5.44 13.53
N PHE A 90 2.99 -4.20 13.95
CA PHE A 90 2.59 -3.84 15.31
C PHE A 90 1.22 -3.15 15.32
N PRO A 91 0.11 -3.92 15.41
CA PRO A 91 -1.25 -3.41 15.20
C PRO A 91 -1.63 -2.17 16.02
N PRO A 92 -1.25 -2.02 17.31
CA PRO A 92 -1.58 -0.82 18.06
C PRO A 92 -1.00 0.47 17.45
N ALA A 93 0.23 0.43 16.92
CA ALA A 93 0.82 1.60 16.26
C ALA A 93 0.19 1.85 14.88
N TRP A 94 -0.13 0.78 14.14
CA TRP A 94 -0.85 0.88 12.87
C TRP A 94 -2.19 1.61 13.05
N TYR A 95 -3.04 1.12 13.96
CA TYR A 95 -4.37 1.69 14.18
C TYR A 95 -4.29 3.13 14.70
N TYR A 96 -3.36 3.41 15.60
CA TYR A 96 -3.14 4.77 16.10
C TYR A 96 -2.86 5.78 14.97
N LEU A 97 -2.05 5.39 13.98
CA LEU A 97 -1.68 6.25 12.86
C LEU A 97 -2.75 6.28 11.76
N MET A 98 -3.24 5.12 11.35
CA MET A 98 -4.04 4.98 10.13
C MET A 98 -5.53 5.24 10.33
N ASP A 99 -6.11 4.97 11.52
CA ASP A 99 -7.56 5.18 11.74
C ASP A 99 -7.95 6.64 11.55
N ARG A 100 -7.17 7.56 12.13
CA ARG A 100 -7.41 9.00 11.98
C ARG A 100 -7.27 9.43 10.53
N ARG A 101 -6.25 8.93 9.82
CA ARG A 101 -5.98 9.30 8.42
C ARG A 101 -7.06 8.78 7.50
N ALA A 102 -7.45 7.52 7.63
CA ALA A 102 -8.53 6.93 6.85
C ALA A 102 -9.83 7.72 7.04
N LYS A 103 -10.19 8.05 8.30
CA LYS A 103 -11.38 8.86 8.59
C LYS A 103 -11.30 10.28 8.02
N ILE A 104 -10.14 10.92 7.99
CA ILE A 104 -10.05 12.30 7.47
C ILE A 104 -10.01 12.32 5.94
N LEU A 105 -9.27 11.39 5.33
CA LEU A 105 -8.91 11.45 3.91
C LEU A 105 -9.86 10.64 3.01
N LEU A 106 -10.61 9.68 3.58
CA LEU A 106 -11.53 8.81 2.84
C LEU A 106 -13.02 9.11 3.12
N THR A 107 -13.37 9.90 4.13
CA THR A 107 -14.78 10.21 4.48
C THR A 107 -15.46 11.23 3.55
N HIS A 108 -14.71 11.85 2.62
CA HIS A 108 -15.23 12.81 1.64
C HIS A 108 -15.22 12.29 0.20
N GLN A 109 -15.21 10.96 0.02
CA GLN A 109 -15.21 10.29 -1.28
C GLN A 109 -16.50 9.53 -1.52
#